data_AF-A0A2V5ZY70-F1
#
_entry.id   AF-A0A2V5ZY70-F1
#
_cell.length_a   1.000
_cell.length_b   1.000
_cell.length_c   1.000
_cell.angle_alpha   90.00
_cell.angle_beta   90.00
_cell.angle_gamma   90.00
#
_symmetry.space_group_name_H-M   'P 1'
#
loop_
_entity.id
_entity.type
_entity.pdbx_description
1 polymer ?
#
loop_
_entity_poly.entity_id
_entity_poly.type
_entity_poly.pdbx_seq_one_letter_code
_entity_poly.pdbx_strand_id
1 'polypeptide(L)'
;MQRLATLLWVFPPVILLAVFWKRYQTPLEVKMCVALFLMNVAVYFFYSTAVGGPGPRYLLAGFPFLILAVADTSHRISRDSSIGGQHIWRFAVAALILCNLVFLAREGYTMYGRRDLQRTVQNVHEGKSIFLLKTGTYRTALGDLTRNPPALSSAHNLFFAWCDKVNRDELLKRFPSYNVFVYEYPGHLTKVSTGF
;
A
#
# COMPACT_ATOMS: atom_id res chain seq x y z
N MET A 1 12.23 -8.88 7.53
CA MET A 1 12.89 -8.83 6.20
C MET A 1 12.03 -8.17 5.11
N GLN A 2 10.73 -8.46 5.03
CA GLN A 2 9.87 -7.95 3.94
C GLN A 2 9.79 -6.41 3.86
N ARG A 3 9.68 -5.67 4.98
CA ARG A 3 9.69 -4.20 5.01
C ARG A 3 10.99 -3.58 4.50
N LEU A 4 12.14 -4.21 4.79
CA LEU A 4 13.45 -3.76 4.30
C LEU A 4 13.55 -3.96 2.78
N ALA A 5 13.13 -5.13 2.29
CA ALA A 5 13.08 -5.39 0.86
C ALA A 5 12.14 -4.42 0.13
N THR A 6 10.94 -4.17 0.67
CA THR A 6 10.01 -3.17 0.11
C THR A 6 10.63 -1.78 0.13
N LEU A 7 11.29 -1.36 1.21
CA LEU A 7 11.91 -0.04 1.27
C LEU A 7 13.06 0.12 0.27
N LEU A 8 13.95 -0.87 0.18
CA LEU A 8 15.06 -0.87 -0.77
C LEU A 8 14.57 -0.91 -2.21
N TRP A 9 13.44 -1.57 -2.45
CA TRP A 9 12.81 -1.63 -3.75
C TRP A 9 12.07 -0.34 -4.12
N VAL A 10 11.39 0.33 -3.17
CA VAL A 10 10.62 1.56 -3.43
C VAL A 10 11.51 2.81 -3.38
N PHE A 11 12.51 2.82 -2.52
CA PHE A 11 13.42 3.95 -2.29
C PHE A 11 14.91 3.52 -2.31
N PRO A 12 15.41 3.04 -3.46
CA PRO A 12 16.84 2.78 -3.65
C PRO A 12 17.78 3.96 -3.29
N PRO A 13 17.40 5.26 -3.42
CA PRO A 13 18.32 6.33 -3.07
C PRO A 13 18.63 6.50 -1.58
N VAL A 14 18.00 5.76 -0.65
CA VAL A 14 18.43 5.79 0.76
C VAL A 14 19.88 5.33 0.90
N ILE A 15 20.28 4.28 0.16
CA ILE A 15 21.66 3.78 0.14
C ILE A 15 22.59 4.80 -0.51
N LEU A 16 22.13 5.46 -1.58
CA LEU A 16 22.93 6.43 -2.32
C LEU A 16 23.13 7.72 -1.52
N LEU A 17 22.10 8.23 -0.86
CA LEU A 17 22.22 9.38 0.04
C LEU A 17 23.22 9.11 1.17
N ALA A 18 23.25 7.90 1.72
CA ALA A 18 24.26 7.52 2.71
C ALA A 18 25.69 7.51 2.15
N VAL A 19 25.89 6.97 0.94
CA VAL A 19 27.20 6.97 0.26
C VAL A 19 27.67 8.38 -0.09
N PHE A 20 26.76 9.24 -0.55
CA PHE A 20 27.08 10.62 -0.94
C PHE A 20 27.24 11.56 0.26
N TRP A 21 26.54 11.32 1.38
CA TRP A 21 26.76 12.02 2.66
C TRP A 21 28.22 11.89 3.10
N LYS A 22 28.81 10.71 2.92
CA LYS A 22 30.21 10.44 3.28
C LYS A 22 31.22 11.15 2.36
N ARG A 23 30.85 11.46 1.11
CA ARG A 23 31.79 11.95 0.08
C ARG A 23 31.79 13.47 -0.11
N TYR A 24 30.66 14.16 0.01
CA TYR A 24 30.53 15.56 -0.44
C TYR A 24 30.30 16.60 0.66
N GLN A 25 30.48 16.24 1.95
CA GLN A 25 30.24 17.13 3.10
C GLN A 25 28.97 17.98 2.94
N THR A 26 27.82 17.32 2.92
CA THR A 26 26.53 17.95 2.62
C THR A 26 26.19 19.11 3.58
N PRO A 27 25.59 20.20 3.06
CA PRO A 27 25.15 21.32 3.87
C PRO A 27 24.03 20.91 4.84
N LEU A 28 23.85 21.70 5.90
CA LEU A 28 22.88 21.42 6.97
C LEU A 28 21.45 21.26 6.44
N GLU A 29 21.06 22.07 5.46
CA GLU A 29 19.72 22.06 4.84
C GLU A 29 19.40 20.73 4.15
N VAL A 30 20.36 20.17 3.41
CA VAL A 30 20.22 18.85 2.77
C VAL A 30 20.16 17.75 3.83
N LYS A 31 20.97 17.85 4.89
CA LYS A 31 20.93 16.93 6.02
C LYS A 31 19.57 16.95 6.71
N MET A 32 18.95 18.13 6.88
CA MET A 32 17.61 18.27 7.44
C MET A 32 16.54 17.64 6.54
N CYS A 33 16.59 17.88 5.23
CA CYS A 33 15.64 17.27 4.28
C CYS A 33 15.74 15.74 4.28
N VAL A 34 16.96 15.20 4.29
CA VAL A 34 17.20 13.75 4.37
C VAL A 34 16.74 13.21 5.73
N ALA A 35 17.00 13.91 6.84
CA ALA A 35 16.56 13.51 8.17
C ALA A 35 15.03 13.46 8.27
N LEU A 36 14.32 14.45 7.72
CA LEU A 36 12.86 14.47 7.67
C LEU A 36 12.31 13.28 6.85
N PHE A 37 12.95 12.96 5.74
CA PHE A 37 12.59 11.76 4.97
C PHE A 37 12.86 10.46 5.76
N LEU A 38 14.03 10.35 6.40
CA LEU A 38 14.40 9.19 7.22
C LEU A 38 13.49 9.01 8.45
N MET A 39 12.98 10.09 9.04
CA MET A 39 11.97 10.00 10.09
C MET A 39 10.68 9.36 9.58
N ASN A 40 10.22 9.69 8.37
CA ASN A 40 9.05 9.04 7.76
C ASN A 40 9.31 7.56 7.47
N VAL A 41 10.53 7.22 7.05
CA VAL A 41 10.98 5.82 6.91
C VAL A 41 10.98 5.10 8.26
N ALA A 42 11.49 5.74 9.32
CA ALA A 42 11.48 5.18 10.67
C ALA A 42 10.06 4.93 11.16
N VAL A 43 9.14 5.88 10.97
CA VAL A 43 7.72 5.70 11.28
C VAL A 43 7.15 4.47 10.56
N TYR A 44 7.45 4.28 9.27
CA TYR A 44 7.02 3.08 8.54
C TYR A 44 7.55 1.76 9.15
N PHE A 45 8.77 1.74 9.69
CA PHE A 45 9.35 0.54 10.31
C PHE A 45 8.89 0.29 11.74
N PHE A 46 8.81 1.33 12.56
CA PHE A 46 8.52 1.22 13.99
C PHE A 46 7.02 1.21 14.30
N TYR A 47 6.17 1.65 13.37
CA TYR A 47 4.73 1.51 13.56
C TYR A 47 4.29 0.05 13.42
N SER A 48 3.42 -0.38 14.33
CA SER A 48 2.93 -1.75 14.40
C SER A 48 2.30 -2.19 13.07
N THR A 49 2.58 -3.42 12.65
CA THR A 49 1.90 -4.08 11.53
C THR A 49 0.48 -4.41 11.93
N ALA A 50 -0.37 -3.40 12.08
CA ALA A 50 -1.80 -3.59 12.20
C ALA A 50 -2.45 -3.51 10.82
N VAL A 51 -3.57 -4.20 10.66
CA VAL A 51 -4.47 -4.03 9.52
C VAL A 51 -4.95 -2.56 9.51
N GLY A 52 -4.39 -1.73 8.62
CA GLY A 52 -4.64 -0.28 8.60
C GLY A 52 -3.54 0.61 9.16
N GLY A 53 -2.42 0.02 9.58
CA GLY A 53 -1.20 0.76 9.90
C GLY A 53 -0.62 1.51 8.69
N PRO A 54 0.46 2.28 8.90
CA PRO A 54 1.03 3.10 7.86
C PRO A 54 1.64 2.23 6.76
N GLY A 55 0.95 2.21 5.62
CA GLY A 55 1.45 1.62 4.39
C GLY A 55 2.57 2.49 3.78
N PRO A 56 3.21 2.03 2.70
CA PRO A 56 4.28 2.79 2.07
C PRO A 56 3.79 4.12 1.45
N ARG A 57 2.47 4.34 1.35
CA ARG A 57 1.86 5.66 1.06
C ARG A 57 2.29 6.79 2.01
N TYR A 58 2.66 6.48 3.26
CA TYR A 58 3.11 7.50 4.22
C TYR A 58 4.49 8.06 3.82
N LEU A 59 5.25 7.34 2.99
CA LEU A 59 6.51 7.82 2.43
C LEU A 59 6.29 8.90 1.35
N LEU A 60 5.08 9.02 0.78
CA LEU A 60 4.73 10.07 -0.17
C LEU A 60 4.78 11.46 0.47
N ALA A 61 4.43 11.59 1.76
CA ALA A 61 4.53 12.85 2.48
C ALA A 61 5.98 13.33 2.62
N GLY A 62 6.93 12.40 2.68
CA GLY A 62 8.36 12.69 2.71
C GLY A 62 8.99 12.98 1.35
N PHE A 63 8.26 12.70 0.25
CA PHE A 63 8.80 12.75 -1.11
C PHE A 63 9.31 14.13 -1.55
N PRO A 64 8.66 15.26 -1.20
CA PRO A 64 9.18 16.59 -1.55
C PRO A 64 10.56 16.87 -0.95
N PHE A 65 10.80 16.45 0.30
CA PHE A 65 12.11 16.62 0.96
C PHE A 65 13.20 15.77 0.29
N LEU A 66 12.84 14.58 -0.19
CA LEU A 66 13.74 13.74 -0.98
C LEU A 66 14.11 14.39 -2.32
N ILE A 67 13.13 14.97 -3.02
CA ILE A 67 13.35 15.68 -4.30
C ILE A 67 14.30 16.86 -4.11
N LEU A 68 14.11 17.67 -3.06
CA LEU A 68 14.97 18.81 -2.77
C LEU A 68 16.42 18.38 -2.51
N ALA A 69 16.61 17.31 -1.72
CA ALA A 69 17.93 16.74 -1.47
C ALA A 69 18.59 16.20 -2.75
N VAL A 70 17.83 15.55 -3.62
CA VAL A 70 18.30 15.06 -4.93
C VAL A 70 18.67 16.22 -5.85
N ALA A 71 17.87 17.28 -5.92
CA ALA A 71 18.14 18.44 -6.78
C ALA A 71 19.43 19.17 -6.39
N ASP A 72 19.65 19.45 -5.09
CA ASP A 72 20.88 20.09 -4.61
C ASP A 72 22.11 19.20 -4.88
N THR A 73 21.98 17.90 -4.62
CA THR A 73 23.06 16.93 -4.87
C THR A 73 23.40 16.85 -6.37
N SER A 74 22.40 16.87 -7.24
CA SER A 74 22.58 16.87 -8.70
C SER A 74 23.31 18.13 -9.18
N HIS A 75 22.99 19.30 -8.61
CA HIS A 75 23.69 20.54 -8.93
C HIS A 75 25.18 20.45 -8.58
N ARG A 76 25.52 19.86 -7.43
CA ARG A 76 26.92 19.68 -6.98
C ARG A 76 27.69 18.69 -7.85
N ILE A 77 27.10 17.53 -8.16
CA ILE A 77 27.72 16.52 -9.02
C ILE A 77 27.93 17.04 -10.45
N SER A 78 27.08 17.94 -10.93
CA SER A 78 27.28 18.58 -12.23
C SER A 78 28.48 19.53 -12.26
N ARG A 79 28.85 20.11 -11.11
CA ARG A 79 30.02 20.98 -10.95
C ARG A 79 31.32 20.20 -10.75
N ASP A 80 31.24 19.03 -10.13
CA ASP A 80 32.40 18.17 -9.88
C ASP A 80 32.60 17.22 -11.08
N SER A 81 33.63 17.45 -11.90
CA SER A 81 33.86 16.91 -13.25
C SER A 81 34.13 15.39 -13.33
N SER A 82 33.77 14.62 -12.29
CA SER A 82 33.93 13.17 -12.23
C SER A 82 32.85 12.46 -13.07
N ILE A 83 33.25 11.98 -14.25
CA ILE A 83 32.40 11.24 -15.21
C ILE A 83 31.73 10.01 -14.54
N GLY A 84 32.49 9.24 -13.74
CA GLY A 84 31.96 8.05 -13.06
C GLY A 84 30.86 8.37 -12.04
N GLY A 85 31.04 9.45 -11.26
CA GLY A 85 30.03 9.91 -10.30
C GLY A 85 28.73 10.36 -10.98
N GLN A 86 28.84 11.01 -12.15
CA GLN A 86 27.67 11.44 -12.93
C GLN A 86 26.86 10.25 -13.46
N HIS A 87 27.51 9.19 -13.96
CA HIS A 87 26.82 7.99 -14.44
C HIS A 87 26.08 7.24 -13.32
N ILE A 88 26.74 7.05 -12.17
CA ILE A 88 26.13 6.41 -10.99
C ILE A 88 24.93 7.23 -10.51
N TRP A 89 25.06 8.56 -10.51
CA TRP A 89 23.97 9.46 -10.11
C TRP A 89 22.78 9.42 -11.07
N ARG A 90 23.03 9.44 -12.39
CA ARG A 90 21.96 9.31 -13.38
C ARG A 90 21.22 7.98 -13.27
N PHE A 91 21.95 6.88 -13.07
CA PHE A 91 21.37 5.57 -12.83
C PHE A 91 20.51 5.56 -11.55
N ALA A 92 21.00 6.15 -10.46
CA ALA A 92 20.28 6.30 -9.21
C ALA A 92 18.95 7.05 -9.36
N VAL A 93 18.96 8.17 -10.08
CA VAL A 93 17.75 8.97 -10.34
C VAL A 93 16.76 8.19 -11.22
N ALA A 94 17.25 7.53 -12.28
CA ALA A 94 16.40 6.71 -13.14
C ALA A 94 15.76 5.54 -12.37
N ALA A 95 16.53 4.87 -11.51
CA ALA A 95 16.03 3.81 -10.64
C ALA A 95 14.99 4.34 -9.65
N LEU A 96 15.21 5.51 -9.04
CA LEU A 96 14.22 6.15 -8.16
C LEU A 96 12.89 6.37 -8.89
N ILE A 97 12.92 6.96 -10.08
CA ILE A 97 11.71 7.24 -10.87
C ILE A 97 11.00 5.93 -11.22
N LEU A 98 11.72 4.96 -11.77
CA LEU A 98 11.15 3.68 -12.19
C LEU A 98 10.52 2.92 -11.01
N CYS A 99 11.24 2.81 -9.89
CA CYS A 99 10.75 2.15 -8.68
C CYS A 99 9.48 2.82 -8.13
N ASN A 100 9.43 4.16 -8.11
CA ASN A 100 8.24 4.88 -7.66
C ASN A 100 7.05 4.69 -8.61
N LEU A 101 7.27 4.69 -9.93
CA LEU A 101 6.22 4.42 -10.91
C LEU A 101 5.65 3.01 -10.77
N VAL A 102 6.51 2.00 -10.65
CA VAL A 102 6.07 0.60 -10.44
C VAL A 102 5.33 0.47 -9.11
N PHE A 103 5.81 1.12 -8.05
CA PHE A 103 5.14 1.15 -6.76
C PHE A 103 3.75 1.80 -6.85
N LEU A 104 3.65 2.99 -7.47
CA LEU A 104 2.39 3.69 -7.69
C LEU A 104 1.41 2.87 -8.52
N ALA A 105 1.87 2.17 -9.56
CA ALA A 105 1.03 1.30 -10.37
C ALA A 105 0.46 0.13 -9.53
N ARG A 106 1.30 -0.50 -8.69
CA ARG A 106 0.89 -1.63 -7.85
C ARG A 106 -0.09 -1.21 -6.75
N GLU A 107 0.20 -0.12 -6.04
CA GLU A 107 -0.71 0.43 -5.03
C GLU A 107 -1.99 0.98 -5.67
N GLY A 108 -1.87 1.61 -6.84
CA GLY A 108 -3.00 2.09 -7.64
C GLY A 108 -3.97 0.97 -8.00
N TYR A 109 -3.45 -0.19 -8.45
CA TYR A 109 -4.28 -1.36 -8.73
C TYR A 109 -5.00 -1.88 -7.46
N THR A 110 -4.30 -1.86 -6.32
CA THR A 110 -4.87 -2.26 -5.03
C THR A 110 -5.99 -1.31 -4.58
N MET A 111 -5.78 0.00 -4.74
CA MET A 111 -6.80 1.03 -4.45
C MET A 111 -7.99 0.94 -5.39
N TYR A 112 -7.75 0.65 -6.67
CA TYR A 112 -8.80 0.45 -7.65
C TYR A 112 -9.71 -0.73 -7.25
N GLY A 113 -9.13 -1.87 -6.88
CA GLY A 113 -9.90 -3.02 -6.39
C GLY A 113 -10.73 -2.71 -5.14
N ARG A 114 -10.19 -1.96 -4.17
CA ARG A 114 -10.95 -1.49 -2.99
C ARG A 114 -12.14 -0.62 -3.39
N ARG A 115 -11.93 0.29 -4.34
CA ARG A 115 -12.97 1.22 -4.80
C ARG A 115 -14.03 0.52 -5.64
N ASP A 116 -13.65 -0.50 -6.39
CA ASP A 116 -14.57 -1.36 -7.13
C ASP A 116 -15.51 -2.15 -6.20
N LEU A 117 -14.96 -2.79 -5.16
CA LEU A 117 -15.76 -3.43 -4.11
C LEU A 117 -16.72 -2.45 -3.46
N GLN A 118 -16.22 -1.27 -3.07
CA GLN A 118 -17.03 -0.24 -2.42
C GLN A 118 -18.20 0.21 -3.32
N ARG A 119 -17.95 0.46 -4.61
CA ARG A 119 -19.00 0.83 -5.58
C ARG A 119 -20.01 -0.29 -5.76
N THR A 120 -19.54 -1.53 -5.87
CA THR A 120 -20.40 -2.70 -6.04
C THR A 120 -21.33 -2.88 -4.83
N VAL A 121 -20.78 -2.76 -3.62
CA VAL A 121 -21.54 -2.84 -2.37
C VAL A 121 -22.54 -1.68 -2.23
N GLN A 122 -22.16 -0.46 -2.60
CA GLN A 122 -23.04 0.71 -2.54
C GLN A 122 -24.27 0.58 -3.46
N ASN A 123 -24.15 -0.19 -4.54
CA ASN A 123 -25.27 -0.45 -5.45
C ASN A 123 -26.26 -1.49 -4.89
N VAL A 124 -25.92 -2.21 -3.82
CA VAL A 124 -26.80 -3.18 -3.16
C VAL A 124 -27.65 -2.44 -2.12
N HIS A 125 -28.95 -2.39 -2.36
CA HIS A 125 -29.93 -1.72 -1.47
C HIS A 125 -30.68 -2.72 -0.58
N GLU A 126 -30.17 -3.95 -0.47
CA GLU A 126 -30.86 -5.07 0.16
C GLU A 126 -30.46 -5.26 1.63
N GLY A 127 -31.02 -4.46 2.54
CA GLY A 127 -30.93 -4.69 3.99
C GLY A 127 -29.54 -5.09 4.50
N LYS A 128 -29.48 -5.89 5.57
CA LYS A 128 -28.20 -6.37 6.09
C LYS A 128 -27.57 -7.40 5.14
N SER A 129 -26.29 -7.26 4.82
CA SER A 129 -25.62 -8.05 3.78
C SER A 129 -24.26 -8.61 4.20
N ILE A 130 -23.95 -9.83 3.78
CA ILE A 130 -22.64 -10.49 3.90
C ILE A 130 -22.03 -10.59 2.50
N PHE A 131 -20.83 -10.06 2.34
CA PHE A 131 -20.02 -10.13 1.12
C PHE A 131 -18.87 -11.12 1.32
N LEU A 132 -18.91 -12.21 0.57
CA LEU A 132 -17.84 -13.22 0.53
C LEU A 132 -16.90 -12.91 -0.63
N LEU A 133 -15.64 -12.62 -0.30
CA LEU A 133 -14.61 -12.19 -1.25
C LEU A 133 -13.83 -13.39 -1.77
N LYS A 134 -13.98 -13.73 -3.05
CA LYS A 134 -13.22 -14.83 -3.67
C LYS A 134 -11.73 -14.46 -3.74
N THR A 135 -10.89 -15.26 -3.11
CA THR A 135 -9.44 -14.97 -2.94
C THR A 135 -8.67 -14.92 -4.26
N GLY A 136 -9.13 -15.63 -5.29
CA GLY A 136 -8.52 -15.59 -6.63
C GLY A 136 -8.68 -14.25 -7.36
N THR A 137 -9.60 -13.40 -6.92
CA THR A 137 -9.87 -12.12 -7.59
C THR A 137 -9.14 -10.93 -7.00
N TYR A 138 -8.45 -11.10 -5.87
CA TYR A 138 -7.65 -10.05 -5.24
C TYR A 138 -6.23 -10.51 -4.92
N ARG A 139 -5.23 -9.80 -5.45
CA ARG A 139 -3.84 -9.87 -4.94
C ARG A 139 -3.63 -9.01 -3.67
N THR A 140 -4.70 -8.39 -3.16
CA THR A 140 -4.69 -7.53 -1.97
C THR A 140 -4.60 -8.39 -0.70
N ALA A 141 -3.91 -7.90 0.33
CA ALA A 141 -3.91 -8.57 1.62
C ALA A 141 -5.34 -8.70 2.16
N LEU A 142 -5.75 -9.93 2.47
CA LEU A 142 -7.12 -10.31 2.83
C LEU A 142 -7.70 -9.43 3.95
N GLY A 143 -6.89 -9.13 4.97
CA GLY A 143 -7.27 -8.29 6.12
C GLY A 143 -7.64 -6.85 5.75
N ASP A 144 -7.18 -6.32 4.62
CA ASP A 144 -7.54 -4.96 4.21
C ASP A 144 -8.96 -4.87 3.63
N LEU A 145 -9.50 -5.96 3.11
CA LEU A 145 -10.83 -6.01 2.50
C LEU A 145 -11.89 -6.60 3.44
N THR A 146 -11.49 -7.37 4.46
CA THR A 146 -12.41 -8.03 5.42
C THR A 146 -12.52 -7.28 6.76
N ARG A 147 -12.48 -5.94 6.74
CA ARG A 147 -12.55 -5.14 7.96
C ARG A 147 -13.98 -5.03 8.48
N ASN A 148 -14.35 -5.96 9.33
CA ASN A 148 -15.60 -5.89 10.06
C ASN A 148 -15.43 -5.16 11.41
N PRO A 149 -16.49 -4.50 11.92
CA PRO A 149 -16.46 -3.98 13.27
C PRO A 149 -16.30 -5.11 14.30
N PRO A 150 -15.78 -4.82 15.50
CA PRO A 150 -15.59 -5.83 16.54
C PRO A 150 -16.92 -6.49 16.96
N ALA A 151 -18.03 -5.73 16.92
CA ALA A 151 -19.38 -6.25 17.07
C ALA A 151 -20.00 -6.50 15.68
N LEU A 152 -19.99 -7.76 15.23
CA LEU A 152 -20.47 -8.12 13.88
C LEU A 152 -21.98 -7.88 13.69
N SER A 153 -22.79 -8.02 14.74
CA SER A 153 -24.26 -7.92 14.67
C SER A 153 -24.77 -6.49 14.40
N SER A 154 -23.97 -5.48 14.74
CA SER A 154 -24.29 -4.06 14.51
C SER A 154 -23.93 -3.59 13.10
N ALA A 155 -23.14 -4.36 12.35
CA ALA A 155 -22.77 -4.02 11.00
C ALA A 155 -23.95 -4.17 10.05
N HIS A 156 -24.13 -3.23 9.14
CA HIS A 156 -25.06 -3.41 8.03
C HIS A 156 -24.46 -4.31 6.94
N ASN A 157 -23.16 -4.13 6.69
CA ASN A 157 -22.39 -4.90 5.72
C ASN A 157 -21.24 -5.62 6.43
N LEU A 158 -21.11 -6.92 6.17
CA LEU A 158 -20.02 -7.75 6.66
C LEU A 158 -19.21 -8.29 5.49
N PHE A 159 -17.89 -8.32 5.64
CA PHE A 159 -16.94 -8.76 4.62
C PHE A 159 -16.13 -9.93 5.13
N PHE A 160 -16.18 -11.07 4.44
CA PHE A 160 -15.38 -12.24 4.78
C PHE A 160 -14.66 -12.75 3.55
N ALA A 161 -13.55 -13.45 3.76
CA ALA A 161 -12.97 -14.24 2.69
C ALA A 161 -13.93 -15.37 2.32
N TRP A 162 -13.97 -15.68 1.03
CA TRP A 162 -14.58 -16.92 0.56
C TRP A 162 -13.91 -18.10 1.27
N CYS A 163 -14.70 -18.92 1.93
CA CYS A 163 -14.28 -20.07 2.70
C CYS A 163 -14.99 -21.33 2.22
N ASP A 164 -14.50 -22.49 2.64
CA ASP A 164 -15.10 -23.78 2.33
C ASP A 164 -16.55 -23.86 2.83
N LYS A 165 -17.33 -24.75 2.21
CA LYS A 165 -18.77 -24.90 2.42
C LYS A 165 -19.16 -25.01 3.90
N VAL A 166 -18.41 -25.79 4.69
CA VAL A 166 -18.69 -26.02 6.12
C VAL A 166 -18.62 -24.71 6.92
N ASN A 167 -17.51 -23.97 6.80
CA ASN A 167 -17.31 -22.70 7.50
C ASN A 167 -18.29 -21.62 7.03
N ARG A 168 -18.65 -21.65 5.75
CA ARG A 168 -19.68 -20.76 5.20
C ARG A 168 -21.03 -21.07 5.83
N ASP A 169 -21.46 -22.32 5.84
CA ASP A 169 -22.78 -22.69 6.35
C ASP A 169 -22.90 -22.40 7.87
N GLU A 170 -21.83 -22.54 8.64
CA GLU A 170 -21.77 -22.08 10.04
C GLU A 170 -21.93 -20.55 10.18
N LEU A 171 -21.26 -19.78 9.33
CA LEU A 171 -21.40 -18.32 9.28
C LEU A 171 -22.86 -17.93 8.96
N LEU A 172 -23.49 -18.61 8.00
CA LEU A 172 -24.87 -18.33 7.59
C LEU A 172 -25.87 -18.67 8.70
N LYS A 173 -25.66 -19.76 9.45
CA LYS A 173 -26.46 -20.08 10.64
C LYS A 173 -26.36 -19.01 11.72
N ARG A 174 -25.21 -18.34 11.85
CA ARG A 174 -25.01 -17.26 12.84
C ARG A 174 -25.70 -15.95 12.44
N PHE A 175 -25.91 -15.73 11.15
CA PHE A 175 -26.50 -14.50 10.60
C PHE A 175 -27.64 -14.80 9.60
N PRO A 176 -28.73 -15.45 10.05
CA PRO A 176 -29.77 -15.96 9.14
C PRO A 176 -30.58 -14.84 8.45
N SER A 177 -30.55 -13.62 8.98
CA SER A 177 -31.27 -12.46 8.45
C SER A 177 -30.47 -11.63 7.43
N TYR A 178 -29.23 -12.03 7.11
CA TYR A 178 -28.38 -11.30 6.18
C TYR A 178 -28.52 -11.86 4.76
N ASN A 179 -28.63 -10.98 3.77
CA ASN A 179 -28.48 -11.36 2.37
C ASN A 179 -27.02 -11.72 2.11
N VAL A 180 -26.78 -12.78 1.34
CA VAL A 180 -25.41 -13.28 1.10
C VAL A 180 -25.05 -13.06 -0.35
N PHE A 181 -23.90 -12.43 -0.57
CA PHE A 181 -23.37 -12.17 -1.89
C PHE A 181 -21.96 -12.72 -2.01
N VAL A 182 -21.67 -13.31 -3.15
CA VAL A 182 -20.31 -13.63 -3.57
C VAL A 182 -19.83 -12.52 -4.47
N TYR A 183 -18.73 -11.90 -4.08
CA TYR A 183 -18.09 -10.89 -4.90
C TYR A 183 -16.90 -11.50 -5.64
N GLU A 184 -16.83 -11.22 -6.95
CA GLU A 184 -15.74 -11.55 -7.84
C GLU A 184 -15.30 -10.29 -8.60
N TYR A 185 -14.03 -9.90 -8.45
CA TYR A 185 -13.47 -8.76 -9.18
C TYR A 185 -13.37 -9.03 -10.69
N PRO A 186 -13.64 -8.05 -11.57
CA PRO A 186 -14.21 -6.73 -11.29
C PRO A 186 -15.74 -6.73 -11.33
N GLY A 187 -16.38 -6.05 -10.36
CA GLY A 187 -17.80 -5.70 -10.37
C GLY A 187 -18.82 -6.84 -10.36
N HIS A 188 -18.40 -8.11 -10.34
CA HIS A 188 -19.33 -9.23 -10.37
C HIS A 188 -19.83 -9.56 -8.97
N LEU A 189 -21.16 -9.54 -8.82
CA LEU A 189 -21.82 -9.87 -7.57
C LEU A 189 -22.91 -10.91 -7.84
N THR A 190 -22.81 -12.06 -7.17
CA THR A 190 -23.78 -13.15 -7.29
C THR A 190 -24.48 -13.34 -5.95
N LYS A 191 -25.79 -13.16 -5.92
CA LYS A 191 -26.58 -13.45 -4.72
C LYS A 191 -26.65 -14.97 -4.51
N VAL A 192 -26.34 -15.41 -3.30
CA VAL A 192 -26.49 -16.81 -2.90
C VAL A 192 -27.89 -16.98 -2.34
N SER A 193 -28.66 -17.92 -2.88
CA SER A 193 -29.92 -18.33 -2.25
C SER A 193 -29.60 -18.96 -0.91
N THR A 194 -29.92 -18.28 0.18
CA THR A 194 -29.94 -18.85 1.53
C THR A 194 -31.18 -19.75 1.65
N GLY A 195 -31.17 -20.86 0.92
CA GLY A 195 -32.13 -21.93 1.10
C GLY A 195 -31.71 -22.76 2.31
N PHE A 196 -32.07 -22.28 3.49
CA PHE A 196 -32.14 -23.08 4.71
C PHE A 196 -33.61 -23.32 5.04
#